data_AF-A0A2M6Y2Z3-F1
#
_entry.id   AF-A0A2M6Y2Z3-F1
#
_cell.length_a   1.000
_cell.length_b   1.000
_cell.length_c   1.000
_cell.angle_alpha   90.00
_cell.angle_beta   90.00
_cell.angle_gamma   90.00
#
_symmetry.space_group_name_H-M   'P 1'
#
loop_
_entity.id
_entity.type
_entity.pdbx_description
1 polymer ?
#
loop_
_entity_poly.entity_id
_entity_poly.type
_entity_poly.pdbx_seq_one_letter_code
_entity_poly.pdbx_strand_id
1 'polypeptide(L)'
;MRKNKDYGGYVLILAFCGYFTVSMILTALILLLSLAAAKAVSLLAAPAFGAENFYRFTALRDSGAFSVASALSVPVQYLLVSFMLFSGMDRRWLAGVLLYTALFCGLFFWRFAAGSGLGTYPLSGLPVMLACILGGAAALTDEPGENPWPPAVSRFFL
;
A
#
# COMPACT_ATOMS: atom_id res chain seq x y z
N MET A 1 5.81 28.94 -33.88
CA MET A 1 4.63 28.31 -33.24
C MET A 1 5.03 27.82 -31.85
N ARG A 2 4.71 28.59 -30.80
CA ARG A 2 4.87 28.26 -29.39
C ARG A 2 3.51 27.79 -28.87
N LYS A 3 3.29 26.49 -28.73
CA LYS A 3 2.20 25.88 -27.94
C LYS A 3 2.64 24.47 -27.54
N ASN A 4 3.48 24.34 -26.51
CA ASN A 4 3.74 23.03 -25.90
C ASN A 4 4.34 23.12 -24.48
N LYS A 5 3.99 24.16 -23.71
CA LYS A 5 4.46 24.32 -22.31
C LYS A 5 3.40 23.98 -21.26
N ASP A 6 2.12 23.99 -21.60
CA ASP A 6 1.07 23.82 -20.59
C ASP A 6 0.66 22.36 -20.35
N TYR A 7 0.85 21.45 -21.32
CA TYR A 7 0.43 20.05 -21.19
C TYR A 7 1.24 19.25 -20.16
N GLY A 8 2.50 19.62 -19.91
CA GLY A 8 3.36 18.90 -18.97
C GLY A 8 2.88 18.97 -17.51
N GLY A 9 2.29 20.10 -17.11
CA GLY A 9 1.75 20.28 -15.75
C GLY A 9 0.52 19.43 -15.48
N TYR A 10 -0.43 19.38 -16.43
CA TYR A 10 -1.66 18.59 -16.28
C TYR A 10 -1.39 17.09 -16.23
N VAL A 11 -0.47 16.59 -17.05
CA VAL A 11 -0.07 15.17 -17.05
C VAL A 11 0.57 14.78 -15.72
N LEU A 12 1.40 15.64 -15.15
CA LEU A 12 2.03 15.40 -13.85
C LEU A 12 1.01 15.40 -12.70
N ILE A 13 0.03 16.32 -12.73
CA ILE A 13 -1.07 16.34 -11.75
C ILE A 13 -1.95 15.09 -11.88
N LEU A 14 -2.25 14.65 -13.11
CA LEU A 14 -3.03 13.42 -13.35
C LEU A 14 -2.28 12.18 -12.89
N ALA A 15 -0.98 12.08 -13.18
CA ALA A 15 -0.13 10.99 -12.71
C ALA A 15 -0.04 10.96 -11.18
N PHE A 16 0.09 12.14 -10.54
CA PHE A 16 0.07 12.28 -9.10
C PHE A 16 -1.25 11.81 -8.48
N CYS A 17 -2.38 12.38 -8.95
CA CYS A 17 -3.70 12.02 -8.46
C CYS A 17 -4.02 10.54 -8.72
N GLY A 18 -3.63 10.02 -9.88
CA GLY A 18 -3.79 8.62 -10.24
C GLY A 18 -2.99 7.70 -9.33
N TYR A 19 -1.69 7.96 -9.15
CA TYR A 19 -0.84 7.20 -8.23
C TYR A 19 -1.42 7.20 -6.82
N PHE A 20 -1.75 8.37 -6.29
CA PHE A 20 -2.29 8.51 -4.94
C PHE A 20 -3.59 7.73 -4.77
N THR A 21 -4.53 7.89 -5.71
CA THR A 21 -5.84 7.23 -5.66
C THR A 21 -5.71 5.72 -5.76
N VAL A 22 -4.93 5.22 -6.73
CA VAL A 22 -4.73 3.78 -6.93
C VAL A 22 -4.01 3.17 -5.73
N SER A 23 -2.98 3.84 -5.21
CA SER A 23 -2.26 3.42 -4.01
C SER A 23 -3.18 3.31 -2.80
N MET A 24 -4.02 4.33 -2.55
CA MET A 24 -4.99 4.34 -1.45
C MET A 24 -6.05 3.24 -1.59
N ILE A 25 -6.58 3.03 -2.81
CA ILE A 25 -7.58 1.97 -3.07
C ILE A 25 -6.96 0.59 -2.86
N LEU A 26 -5.77 0.34 -3.43
CA LEU A 26 -5.11 -0.96 -3.31
C LEU A 26 -4.73 -1.27 -1.85
N THR A 27 -4.16 -0.30 -1.14
CA THR A 27 -3.84 -0.48 0.29
C THR A 27 -5.10 -0.73 1.13
N ALA A 28 -6.21 -0.02 0.87
CA ALA A 28 -7.48 -0.28 1.53
C ALA A 28 -8.04 -1.68 1.21
N LEU A 29 -7.98 -2.13 -0.04
CA LEU A 29 -8.41 -3.47 -0.44
C LEU A 29 -7.56 -4.57 0.22
N ILE A 30 -6.23 -4.39 0.24
CA ILE A 30 -5.30 -5.32 0.91
C ILE A 30 -5.65 -5.46 2.40
N LEU A 31 -5.96 -4.36 3.07
CA LEU A 31 -6.39 -4.38 4.47
C LEU A 31 -7.72 -5.12 4.66
N LEU A 32 -8.72 -4.80 3.84
CA LEU A 32 -10.03 -5.44 3.95
C LEU A 32 -9.93 -6.96 3.71
N LEU A 33 -9.12 -7.36 2.74
CA LEU A 33 -8.84 -8.76 2.45
C LEU A 33 -8.06 -9.43 3.57
N SER A 34 -7.05 -8.78 4.14
CA SER A 34 -6.26 -9.36 5.24
C SER A 34 -7.11 -9.53 6.50
N LEU A 35 -7.98 -8.56 6.81
CA LEU A 35 -8.94 -8.65 7.92
C LEU A 35 -9.99 -9.74 7.68
N ALA A 36 -10.52 -9.84 6.46
CA ALA A 36 -11.46 -10.90 6.09
C ALA A 36 -10.82 -12.28 6.21
N ALA A 37 -9.59 -12.44 5.71
CA ALA A 37 -8.83 -13.68 5.82
C ALA A 37 -8.54 -14.04 7.28
N ALA A 38 -8.08 -13.10 8.09
CA ALA A 38 -7.82 -13.34 9.50
C ALA A 38 -9.10 -13.70 10.28
N LYS A 39 -10.24 -13.08 9.95
CA LYS A 39 -11.55 -13.48 10.48
C LYS A 39 -11.94 -14.89 10.04
N ALA A 40 -11.79 -15.23 8.76
CA ALA A 40 -12.10 -16.57 8.26
C ALA A 40 -11.27 -17.65 8.97
N VAL A 41 -9.96 -17.42 9.13
CA VAL A 41 -9.06 -18.32 9.87
C VAL A 41 -9.51 -18.45 11.32
N SER A 42 -9.89 -17.34 11.98
CA SER A 42 -10.37 -17.40 13.36
C SER A 42 -11.69 -18.16 13.51
N LEU A 43 -12.60 -18.07 12.53
CA LEU A 43 -13.85 -18.84 12.52
C LEU A 43 -13.60 -20.34 12.34
N LEU A 44 -12.64 -20.70 11.48
CA LEU A 44 -12.22 -22.09 11.27
C LEU A 44 -11.47 -22.67 12.48
N ALA A 45 -10.76 -21.84 13.23
CA ALA A 45 -10.04 -22.22 14.45
C ALA A 45 -10.91 -22.25 15.71
N ALA A 46 -12.04 -21.53 15.71
CA ALA A 46 -12.99 -21.47 16.82
C ALA A 46 -13.48 -22.84 17.36
N PRO A 47 -13.76 -23.88 16.54
CA PRO A 47 -14.16 -25.19 17.06
C PRO A 47 -13.02 -25.93 17.78
N ALA A 48 -11.76 -25.60 17.52
CA ALA A 48 -10.59 -26.26 18.13
C ALA A 48 -10.11 -25.54 19.41
N PHE A 49 -10.35 -24.23 19.51
CA PHE A 49 -9.93 -23.40 20.64
C PHE A 49 -11.18 -22.94 21.41
N GLY A 50 -11.46 -23.57 22.55
CA GLY A 50 -12.63 -23.25 23.39
C GLY A 50 -12.77 -21.76 23.76
N ALA A 51 -13.97 -21.39 24.23
CA ALA A 51 -14.41 -20.01 24.46
C ALA A 51 -13.47 -19.14 25.32
N GLU A 52 -12.67 -19.74 26.21
CA GLU A 52 -11.79 -19.05 27.15
C GLU A 52 -10.58 -18.35 26.48
N ASN A 53 -10.18 -18.75 25.26
CA ASN A 53 -9.03 -18.15 24.55
C ASN A 53 -9.39 -17.02 23.57
N PHE A 54 -10.66 -16.64 23.45
CA PHE A 54 -11.14 -15.69 22.44
C PHE A 54 -10.46 -14.31 22.52
N TYR A 55 -10.14 -13.84 23.72
CA TYR A 55 -9.50 -12.53 23.90
C TYR A 55 -8.04 -12.52 23.40
N ARG A 56 -7.29 -13.60 23.66
CA ARG A 56 -5.89 -13.76 23.18
C ARG A 56 -5.84 -13.95 21.65
N PHE A 57 -6.83 -14.64 21.10
CA PHE A 57 -6.97 -14.82 19.65
C PHE A 57 -7.26 -13.52 18.91
N THR A 58 -7.94 -12.57 19.54
CA THR A 58 -8.29 -11.30 18.88
C THR A 58 -7.04 -10.46 18.59
N ALA A 59 -6.15 -10.31 19.57
CA ALA A 59 -4.90 -9.59 19.37
C ALA A 59 -3.98 -10.28 18.35
N LEU A 60 -3.90 -11.62 18.37
CA LEU A 60 -3.12 -12.40 17.39
C LEU A 60 -3.70 -12.30 15.97
N ARG A 61 -5.02 -12.38 15.85
CA ARG A 61 -5.75 -12.25 14.58
C ARG A 61 -5.51 -10.87 13.97
N ASP A 62 -5.67 -9.82 14.75
CA ASP A 62 -5.55 -8.45 14.27
C ASP A 62 -4.08 -8.16 13.91
N SER A 63 -3.11 -8.59 14.72
CA SER A 63 -1.68 -8.48 14.42
C SER A 63 -1.28 -9.26 13.15
N GLY A 64 -1.85 -10.45 12.95
CA GLY A 64 -1.65 -11.25 11.74
C GLY A 64 -2.25 -10.60 10.50
N ALA A 65 -3.44 -10.00 10.62
CA ALA A 65 -4.04 -9.25 9.52
C ALA A 65 -3.17 -8.04 9.11
N PHE A 66 -2.59 -7.33 10.08
CA PHE A 66 -1.69 -6.20 9.82
C PHE A 66 -0.34 -6.63 9.25
N SER A 67 0.23 -7.76 9.70
CA SER A 67 1.49 -8.26 9.13
C SER A 67 1.32 -8.68 7.67
N VAL A 68 0.22 -9.38 7.35
CA VAL A 68 -0.12 -9.74 5.96
C VAL A 68 -0.36 -8.50 5.12
N ALA A 69 -1.14 -7.53 5.63
CA ALA A 69 -1.37 -6.28 4.91
C ALA A 69 -0.08 -5.51 4.62
N SER A 70 0.83 -5.46 5.59
CA SER A 70 2.13 -4.80 5.44
C SER A 70 3.00 -5.54 4.42
N ALA A 71 3.09 -6.88 4.51
CA ALA A 71 3.86 -7.70 3.58
C ALA A 71 3.37 -7.56 2.13
N LEU A 72 2.05 -7.48 1.92
CA LEU A 72 1.46 -7.27 0.60
C LEU A 72 1.60 -5.83 0.08
N SER A 73 1.69 -4.85 0.98
CA SER A 73 1.85 -3.44 0.59
C SER A 73 3.22 -3.16 -0.03
N VAL A 74 4.28 -3.88 0.39
CA VAL A 74 5.64 -3.75 -0.15
C VAL A 74 5.69 -4.00 -1.67
N PRO A 75 5.32 -5.19 -2.20
CA PRO A 75 5.42 -5.46 -3.64
C PRO A 75 4.46 -4.59 -4.47
N VAL A 76 3.30 -4.21 -3.91
CA VAL A 76 2.35 -3.33 -4.61
C VAL A 76 2.92 -1.92 -4.79
N GLN A 77 3.53 -1.36 -3.75
CA GLN A 77 4.17 -0.04 -3.86
C GLN A 77 5.41 -0.08 -4.75
N TYR A 78 6.20 -1.14 -4.66
CA TYR A 78 7.32 -1.36 -5.58
C TYR A 78 6.86 -1.33 -7.04
N LEU A 79 5.77 -2.03 -7.36
CA LEU A 79 5.23 -2.13 -8.71
C LEU A 79 4.61 -0.81 -9.20
N LEU A 80 3.84 -0.11 -8.36
CA LEU A 80 3.28 1.21 -8.67
C LEU A 80 4.38 2.25 -8.96
N VAL A 81 5.42 2.29 -8.12
CA VAL A 81 6.55 3.19 -8.30
C VAL A 81 7.34 2.84 -9.56
N SER A 82 7.59 1.55 -9.79
CA SER A 82 8.25 1.08 -11.02
C SER A 82 7.51 1.57 -12.27
N PHE A 83 6.18 1.45 -12.31
CA PHE A 83 5.39 1.93 -13.45
C PHE A 83 5.47 3.44 -13.66
N MET A 84 5.47 4.20 -12.57
CA MET A 84 5.60 5.65 -12.62
C MET A 84 7.01 6.11 -13.05
N LEU A 85 8.05 5.31 -12.76
CA LEU A 85 9.38 5.53 -13.33
C LEU A 85 9.41 5.22 -14.83
N PHE A 86 8.74 4.16 -15.28
CA PHE A 86 8.62 3.82 -16.70
C PHE A 86 7.86 4.87 -17.53
N SER A 87 6.90 5.60 -16.93
CA SER A 87 6.20 6.69 -17.60
C SER A 87 7.06 7.96 -17.75
N GLY A 88 8.29 7.95 -17.23
CA GLY A 88 9.25 9.05 -17.35
C GLY A 88 9.15 10.08 -16.22
N MET A 89 8.50 9.75 -15.10
CA MET A 89 8.46 10.65 -13.95
C MET A 89 9.81 10.71 -13.24
N ASP A 90 10.22 11.91 -12.84
CA ASP A 90 11.48 12.13 -12.13
C ASP A 90 11.47 11.45 -10.75
N ARG A 91 12.56 10.73 -10.42
CA ARG A 91 12.76 10.01 -9.15
C ARG A 91 12.55 10.90 -7.92
N ARG A 92 12.97 12.17 -7.96
CA ARG A 92 12.84 13.12 -6.83
C ARG A 92 11.39 13.49 -6.58
N TRP A 93 10.64 13.78 -7.64
CA TRP A 93 9.21 14.05 -7.55
C TRP A 93 8.49 12.83 -7.03
N LEU A 94 8.79 11.66 -7.60
CA LEU A 94 8.18 10.40 -7.21
C LEU A 94 8.45 10.04 -5.74
N ALA A 95 9.66 10.30 -5.21
CA ALA A 95 9.97 10.13 -3.80
C ALA A 95 9.08 11.01 -2.90
N GLY A 96 8.85 12.27 -3.28
CA GLY A 96 7.94 13.16 -2.56
C GLY A 96 6.50 12.65 -2.56
N VAL A 97 6.03 12.18 -3.72
CA VAL A 97 4.69 11.60 -3.89
C VAL A 97 4.53 10.32 -3.07
N LEU A 98 5.54 9.44 -3.09
CA LEU A 98 5.59 8.22 -2.29
C LEU A 98 5.47 8.53 -0.80
N LEU A 99 6.29 9.46 -0.28
CA LEU A 99 6.26 9.83 1.14
C LEU A 99 4.90 10.42 1.55
N TYR A 100 4.36 11.32 0.72
CA TYR A 100 3.03 11.88 0.93
C TYR A 100 1.98 10.77 0.97
N THR A 101 2.00 9.87 0.01
CA THR A 101 1.03 8.78 -0.10
C THR A 101 1.17 7.79 1.06
N ALA A 102 2.38 7.41 1.43
CA ALA A 102 2.65 6.53 2.56
C ALA A 102 2.15 7.13 3.89
N LEU A 103 2.32 8.45 4.08
CA LEU A 103 1.81 9.15 5.24
C LEU A 103 0.27 9.13 5.29
N PHE A 104 -0.40 9.38 4.16
CA PHE A 104 -1.86 9.30 4.07
C PHE A 104 -2.38 7.88 4.26
N CYS A 105 -1.70 6.87 3.71
CA CYS A 105 -2.01 5.47 4.00
C CYS A 105 -1.89 5.20 5.50
N GLY A 106 -0.78 5.60 6.15
CA GLY A 106 -0.60 5.43 7.59
C GLY A 106 -1.70 6.12 8.43
N LEU A 107 -2.04 7.37 8.10
CA LEU A 107 -3.11 8.13 8.76
C LEU A 107 -4.49 7.52 8.55
N PHE A 108 -4.80 7.08 7.33
CA PHE A 108 -6.06 6.43 7.00
C PHE A 108 -6.22 5.15 7.82
N PHE A 109 -5.18 4.34 7.90
CA PHE A 109 -5.18 3.11 8.69
C PHE A 109 -5.30 3.38 10.18
N TRP A 110 -4.59 4.39 10.69
CA TRP A 110 -4.74 4.79 12.09
C TRP A 110 -6.18 5.22 12.38
N ARG A 111 -6.78 6.06 11.53
CA ARG A 111 -8.17 6.52 11.71
C ARG A 111 -9.19 5.38 11.59
N PHE A 112 -8.95 4.44 10.69
CA PHE A 112 -9.78 3.25 10.51
C PHE A 112 -9.68 2.31 11.72
N ALA A 113 -8.47 2.06 12.22
CA ALA A 113 -8.25 1.29 13.44
C ALA A 113 -8.89 1.95 14.67
N ALA A 114 -8.85 3.28 14.78
CA ALA A 114 -9.50 4.01 15.86
C ALA A 114 -11.04 3.99 15.78
N GLY A 115 -11.60 3.88 14.57
CA GLY A 115 -13.05 3.86 14.33
C GLY A 115 -13.67 2.46 14.25
N SER A 116 -12.86 1.42 14.17
CA SER A 116 -13.30 0.03 14.12
C SER A 116 -13.10 -0.61 15.50
N GLY A 117 -13.98 -1.54 15.89
CA GLY A 117 -13.81 -2.33 17.12
C GLY A 117 -12.62 -3.31 17.08
N LEU A 118 -11.65 -3.08 16.20
CA LEU A 118 -10.37 -3.79 16.12
C LEU A 118 -9.50 -3.25 17.26
N GLY A 119 -9.11 -4.14 18.17
CA GLY A 119 -8.50 -3.75 19.44
C GLY A 119 -7.20 -2.97 19.25
N THR A 120 -7.17 -1.76 19.82
CA THR A 120 -6.01 -1.15 20.49
C THR A 120 -4.66 -1.23 19.78
N TYR A 121 -4.53 -0.73 18.55
CA TYR A 121 -3.20 -0.38 18.03
C TYR A 121 -3.22 1.02 17.41
N PRO A 122 -3.00 2.09 18.21
CA PRO A 122 -2.82 3.45 17.69
C PRO A 122 -1.64 3.55 16.71
N LEU A 123 -0.75 2.55 16.72
CA LEU A 123 0.42 2.43 15.85
C LEU A 123 0.21 1.47 14.67
N SER A 124 -0.99 0.94 14.45
CA SER A 124 -1.28 -0.02 13.36
C SER A 124 -1.03 0.55 11.95
N GLY A 125 -1.06 1.86 11.79
CA GLY A 125 -0.70 2.53 10.53
C GLY A 125 0.80 2.58 10.25
N LEU A 126 1.67 2.44 11.26
CA LEU A 126 3.13 2.51 11.08
C LEU A 126 3.70 1.36 10.25
N PRO A 127 3.37 0.08 10.51
CA PRO A 127 3.85 -1.03 9.69
C PRO A 127 3.49 -0.87 8.21
N VAL A 128 2.27 -0.41 7.92
CA VAL A 128 1.78 -0.20 6.54
C VAL A 128 2.50 0.98 5.90
N MET A 129 2.66 2.08 6.62
CA MET A 129 3.43 3.25 6.16
C MET A 129 4.88 2.84 5.84
N LEU A 130 5.55 2.13 6.75
CA LEU A 130 6.92 1.65 6.55
C LEU A 130 7.02 0.67 5.38
N ALA A 131 6.07 -0.26 5.25
CA ALA A 131 6.00 -1.16 4.12
C ALA A 131 5.86 -0.41 2.79
N CYS A 132 5.04 0.64 2.76
CA CYS A 132 4.89 1.46 1.56
C CYS A 132 6.19 2.20 1.21
N ILE A 133 6.86 2.78 2.22
CA ILE A 133 8.14 3.47 2.03
C ILE A 133 9.20 2.48 1.55
N LEU A 134 9.32 1.30 2.17
CA LEU A 134 10.30 0.29 1.80
C LEU A 134 10.10 -0.21 0.37
N GLY A 135 8.86 -0.54 0.00
CA GLY A 135 8.53 -0.99 -1.36
C GLY A 135 8.82 0.07 -2.41
N GLY A 136 8.37 1.31 -2.18
CA GLY A 136 8.61 2.40 -3.12
C GLY A 136 10.07 2.85 -3.17
N ALA A 137 10.78 2.84 -2.04
CA ALA A 137 12.21 3.18 -1.99
C ALA A 137 13.05 2.14 -2.74
N ALA A 138 12.74 0.84 -2.59
CA ALA A 138 13.39 -0.22 -3.35
C ALA A 138 13.25 0.00 -4.87
N ALA A 139 12.05 0.35 -5.34
CA ALA A 139 11.83 0.65 -6.75
C ALA A 139 12.51 1.96 -7.23
N LEU A 140 12.70 2.94 -6.34
CA LEU A 140 13.42 4.18 -6.64
C LEU A 140 14.93 3.98 -6.77
N THR A 141 15.49 3.03 -6.02
CA THR A 141 16.92 2.71 -6.03
C THR A 141 17.31 1.73 -7.13
N ASP A 142 16.38 0.91 -7.62
CA ASP A 142 16.64 -0.04 -8.69
C ASP A 142 17.18 0.63 -9.97
N GLU A 143 18.17 -0.02 -10.57
CA GLU A 143 18.70 0.37 -11.87
C GLU A 143 17.74 -0.07 -12.99
N PRO A 144 17.65 0.71 -14.09
CA PRO A 144 16.82 0.35 -15.24
C PRO A 144 17.37 -0.92 -15.92
N GLY A 145 16.92 -2.08 -15.47
CA GLY A 145 17.35 -3.39 -15.94
C GLY A 145 17.23 -4.50 -14.90
N GLU A 146 17.23 -4.15 -13.61
CA GLU A 146 17.11 -5.11 -12.49
C GLU A 146 15.65 -5.40 -12.11
N ASN A 147 14.70 -4.66 -12.68
CA ASN A 147 13.28 -4.83 -12.41
C ASN A 147 12.82 -6.23 -12.88
N PRO A 148 12.35 -7.11 -11.96
CA PRO A 148 11.95 -8.47 -12.31
C PRO A 148 10.65 -8.51 -13.13
N TRP A 149 9.94 -7.39 -13.28
CA TRP A 149 8.68 -7.31 -14.00
C TRP A 149 8.91 -6.99 -15.49
N PRO A 150 8.38 -7.81 -16.42
CA PRO A 150 8.62 -7.60 -17.83
C PRO A 150 7.96 -6.32 -18.36
N PRO A 151 8.60 -5.61 -19.32
CA PRO A 151 8.07 -4.38 -19.93
C PRO A 151 6.76 -4.57 -20.71
N ALA A 152 6.24 -5.81 -20.80
CA ALA A 152 4.92 -6.10 -21.33
C ALA A 152 3.78 -5.64 -20.39
N VAL A 153 4.01 -5.63 -19.07
CA VAL A 153 2.97 -5.25 -18.08
C VAL A 153 2.77 -3.73 -18.07
N SER A 154 3.81 -2.95 -18.34
CA SER A 154 3.74 -1.48 -18.40
C SER A 154 2.93 -0.94 -19.59
N ARG A 155 2.70 -1.75 -20.64
CA ARG A 155 1.89 -1.34 -21.81
C ARG A 155 0.40 -1.20 -21.53
N PHE A 156 -0.12 -1.76 -20.43
CA PHE A 156 -1.55 -1.70 -20.11
C PHE A 156 -1.97 -0.41 -19.37
N PHE A 157 -1.02 0.49 -19.07
CA PHE A 157 -1.25 1.69 -18.24
C PHE A 157 -0.79 3.01 -18.91
N LEU A 158 -0.41 2.96 -20.19
CA LEU A 158 -0.25 4.12 -21.09
C LEU A 158 -1.54 4.32 -21.89
#